data_AF-A0A958UWZ3-F1
#
_entry.id   AF-A0A958UWZ3-F1
#
_cell.length_a   1.000
_cell.length_b   1.000
_cell.length_c   1.000
_cell.angle_alpha   90.00
_cell.angle_beta   90.00
_cell.angle_gamma   90.00
#
_symmetry.space_group_name_H-M   'P 1'
#
loop_
_entity.id
_entity.type
_entity.pdbx_description
1 polymer ?
#
loop_
_entity_poly.entity_id
_entity_poly.type
_entity_poly.pdbx_seq_one_letter_code
_entity_poly.pdbx_strand_id
1 'polypeptide(L)'
;NPNIIEIKQKIDAGEIGEISYINADFSFKAPYGITNRTLALELGGGAILDIGIYPAFLTYLLLGKPKEIMATSLFHPETGCDMQSSMTFVYDHAQAVLYSGFTTNSDMVAKIYGTEGQIFIDKIWHMT
;
A
#
# COMPACT_ATOMS: atom_id res chain seq x y z
N ASN A 1 0.43 13.56 -8.91
CA ASN A 1 -0.99 13.36 -9.28
C ASN A 1 -1.87 14.42 -8.61
N PRO A 2 -2.81 15.06 -9.34
CA PRO A 2 -3.77 16.03 -8.78
C PRO A 2 -4.72 15.49 -7.70
N ASN A 3 -5.19 14.25 -7.78
CA ASN A 3 -6.14 13.67 -6.81
C ASN A 3 -5.50 13.50 -5.42
N ILE A 4 -4.27 12.98 -5.35
CA ILE A 4 -3.48 12.84 -4.12
C ILE A 4 -3.16 14.22 -3.53
N ILE A 5 -2.92 15.23 -4.37
CA ILE A 5 -2.75 16.62 -3.91
C ILE A 5 -4.05 17.12 -3.27
N GLU A 6 -5.19 16.94 -3.93
CA GLU A 6 -6.51 17.35 -3.40
C GLU A 6 -6.84 16.62 -2.09
N ILE A 7 -6.65 15.30 -2.04
CA ILE A 7 -6.87 14.49 -0.83
C ILE A 7 -5.99 14.99 0.31
N LYS A 8 -4.70 15.24 0.04
CA LYS A 8 -3.80 15.78 1.05
C LYS A 8 -4.27 17.16 1.52
N GLN A 9 -4.73 18.02 0.63
CA GLN A 9 -5.26 19.34 1.00
C GLN A 9 -6.48 19.24 1.91
N LYS A 10 -7.43 18.32 1.64
CA LYS A 10 -8.61 18.09 2.50
C LYS A 10 -8.21 17.59 3.90
N ILE A 11 -7.23 16.69 3.95
CA ILE A 11 -6.68 16.18 5.22
C ILE A 11 -5.97 17.29 5.99
N ASP A 12 -5.10 18.06 5.32
CA ASP A 12 -4.37 19.17 5.93
C ASP A 12 -5.33 20.29 6.40
N ALA A 13 -6.48 20.44 5.75
CA ALA A 13 -7.56 21.35 6.16
C ALA A 13 -8.39 20.82 7.35
N GLY A 14 -8.13 19.60 7.81
CA GLY A 14 -8.80 18.99 8.97
C GLY A 14 -10.17 18.39 8.68
N GLU A 15 -10.55 18.18 7.41
CA GLU A 15 -11.91 17.73 7.04
C GLU A 15 -12.31 16.37 7.63
N ILE A 16 -11.35 15.56 8.08
CA ILE A 16 -11.60 14.27 8.73
C ILE A 16 -11.05 14.18 10.17
N GLY A 17 -10.58 15.29 10.74
CA GLY A 17 -9.86 15.28 12.01
C GLY A 17 -8.48 14.61 11.93
N GLU A 18 -8.00 14.07 13.05
CA GLU A 18 -6.71 13.37 13.12
C GLU A 18 -6.82 11.97 12.49
N ILE A 19 -5.91 11.62 11.58
CA ILE A 19 -5.87 10.25 11.01
C ILE A 19 -5.56 9.25 12.12
N SER A 20 -6.43 8.25 12.30
CA SER A 20 -6.25 7.17 13.28
C SER A 20 -6.01 5.81 12.62
N TYR A 21 -6.47 5.63 11.36
CA TYR A 21 -6.32 4.36 10.66
C TYR A 21 -6.22 4.53 9.15
N ILE A 22 -5.31 3.77 8.52
CA ILE A 22 -5.22 3.65 7.05
C ILE A 22 -5.31 2.17 6.66
N ASN A 23 -6.11 1.85 5.66
CA ASN A 23 -6.11 0.54 5.01
C ASN A 23 -5.93 0.74 3.51
N ALA A 24 -4.84 0.22 2.94
CA ALA A 24 -4.56 0.40 1.52
C ALA A 24 -3.95 -0.86 0.92
N ASP A 25 -4.41 -1.22 -0.27
CA ASP A 25 -3.92 -2.39 -0.97
C ASP A 25 -3.63 -2.11 -2.45
N PHE A 26 -2.67 -2.86 -2.97
CA PHE A 26 -2.44 -2.98 -4.39
C PHE A 26 -2.13 -4.45 -4.72
N SER A 27 -3.11 -5.15 -5.28
CA SER A 27 -2.94 -6.54 -5.66
C SER A 27 -3.66 -6.89 -6.96
N PHE A 28 -2.94 -7.59 -7.83
CA PHE A 28 -3.52 -8.19 -9.03
C PHE A 28 -2.92 -9.57 -9.27
N LYS A 29 -3.62 -10.45 -9.99
CA LYS A 29 -3.09 -11.76 -10.35
C LYS A 29 -2.11 -11.63 -11.52
N ALA A 30 -0.82 -11.71 -11.26
CA ALA A 30 0.21 -11.73 -12.29
C ALA A 30 0.36 -13.13 -12.92
N PRO A 31 0.83 -13.24 -14.18
CA PRO A 31 1.23 -14.52 -14.75
C PRO A 31 2.35 -15.19 -13.95
N TYR A 32 2.17 -16.48 -13.62
CA TYR A 32 3.06 -17.30 -12.80
C TYR A 32 4.27 -17.86 -13.58
N GLY A 33 4.91 -17.04 -14.41
CA GLY A 33 6.08 -17.45 -15.19
C GLY A 33 7.38 -16.99 -14.55
N ILE A 34 8.40 -17.85 -14.48
CA ILE A 34 9.74 -17.52 -13.97
C ILE A 34 10.43 -16.46 -14.85
N THR A 35 10.06 -16.40 -16.13
CA THR A 35 10.53 -15.35 -17.07
C THR A 35 9.79 -14.03 -16.91
N ASN A 36 8.80 -13.94 -16.01
CA ASN A 36 8.08 -12.70 -15.77
C ASN A 36 8.95 -11.75 -14.93
N ARG A 37 9.13 -10.52 -15.43
CA ARG A 37 9.91 -9.48 -14.73
C ARG A 37 9.49 -9.29 -13.28
N THR A 38 8.21 -9.49 -12.96
CA THR A 38 7.66 -9.22 -11.63
C THR A 38 8.12 -10.25 -10.59
N LEU A 39 8.63 -11.41 -11.03
CA LEU A 39 9.11 -12.50 -10.18
C LEU A 39 10.61 -12.79 -10.37
N ALA A 40 11.33 -11.92 -11.07
CA ALA A 40 12.77 -12.02 -11.30
C ALA A 40 13.51 -11.09 -10.32
N LEU A 41 14.17 -11.64 -9.30
CA LEU A 41 14.87 -10.86 -8.26
C LEU A 41 15.94 -9.94 -8.86
N GLU A 42 16.66 -10.43 -9.86
CA GLU A 42 17.73 -9.70 -10.56
C GLU A 42 17.23 -8.48 -11.34
N LEU A 43 15.93 -8.40 -11.62
CA LEU A 43 15.27 -7.28 -12.27
C LEU A 43 14.51 -6.38 -11.28
N GLY A 44 14.67 -6.60 -9.98
CA GLY A 44 13.92 -5.89 -8.94
C GLY A 44 12.47 -6.37 -8.79
N GLY A 45 12.19 -7.62 -9.20
CA GLY A 45 10.89 -8.26 -9.00
C GLY A 45 10.57 -8.49 -7.52
N GLY A 46 9.28 -8.62 -7.22
CA GLY A 46 8.75 -8.70 -5.86
C GLY A 46 7.56 -7.78 -5.68
N ALA A 47 6.53 -8.25 -4.97
CA ALA A 47 5.31 -7.50 -4.74
C ALA A 47 5.58 -6.19 -3.98
N ILE A 48 6.48 -6.21 -2.98
CA ILE A 48 6.85 -5.01 -2.22
C ILE A 48 7.47 -3.96 -3.13
N LEU A 49 8.47 -4.32 -3.93
CA LEU A 49 9.25 -3.39 -4.74
C LEU A 49 8.46 -2.84 -5.94
N ASP A 50 7.65 -3.67 -6.59
CA ASP A 50 6.90 -3.25 -7.79
C ASP A 50 5.62 -2.48 -7.40
N ILE A 51 4.88 -2.98 -6.39
CA ILE A 51 3.52 -2.49 -6.11
C ILE A 51 3.24 -2.17 -4.64
N GLY A 52 4.00 -2.71 -3.69
CA GLY A 52 3.90 -2.37 -2.27
C GLY A 52 4.42 -0.96 -1.95
N ILE A 53 5.25 -0.40 -2.83
CA ILE A 53 5.70 0.99 -2.72
C ILE A 53 4.54 1.98 -2.71
N TYR A 54 3.42 1.69 -3.38
CA TYR A 54 2.29 2.61 -3.45
C TYR A 54 1.58 2.74 -2.09
N PRO A 55 1.04 1.67 -1.46
CA PRO A 55 0.42 1.76 -0.13
C PRO A 55 1.39 2.26 0.93
N ALA A 56 2.67 1.90 0.84
CA ALA A 56 3.70 2.44 1.72
C ALA A 56 3.91 3.94 1.53
N PHE A 57 3.99 4.42 0.28
CA PHE A 57 4.19 5.83 -0.04
C PHE A 57 2.98 6.68 0.38
N LEU A 58 1.75 6.24 0.10
CA LEU A 58 0.55 6.96 0.53
C LEU A 58 0.52 7.13 2.05
N THR A 59 0.80 6.05 2.77
CA THR A 59 0.85 6.07 4.25
C THR A 59 1.95 7.01 4.74
N TYR A 60 3.14 6.95 4.13
CA TYR A 60 4.26 7.84 4.47
C TYR A 60 3.96 9.31 4.17
N LEU A 61 3.27 9.58 3.07
CA LEU A 61 2.88 10.94 2.67
C LEU A 61 1.91 11.56 3.69
N LEU A 62 1.00 10.77 4.26
CA LEU A 62 -0.05 11.24 5.15
C LEU A 62 0.35 11.23 6.63
N LEU A 63 1.06 10.19 7.09
CA LEU A 63 1.43 9.99 8.49
C LEU A 63 2.94 10.18 8.76
N GLY A 64 3.75 10.33 7.73
CA GLY A 64 5.21 10.39 7.86
C GLY A 64 5.84 9.02 8.14
N LYS A 65 7.04 9.04 8.74
CA LYS A 65 7.81 7.84 9.05
C LYS A 65 7.17 7.07 10.23
N PRO A 66 6.83 5.78 10.07
CA PRO A 66 6.31 4.98 11.18
C PRO A 66 7.40 4.70 12.23
N LYS A 67 6.96 4.45 13.47
CA LYS A 67 7.84 4.02 14.57
C LYS A 67 8.27 2.58 14.42
N GLU A 68 7.37 1.73 13.94
CA GLU A 68 7.58 0.31 13.75
C GLU A 68 6.87 -0.17 12.49
N ILE A 69 7.47 -1.16 11.83
CA ILE A 69 6.89 -1.87 10.70
C ILE A 69 6.94 -3.36 11.01
N MET A 70 5.78 -4.00 11.06
CA MET A 70 5.64 -5.45 11.12
C MET A 70 5.21 -5.96 9.75
N ALA A 71 5.88 -6.97 9.21
CA ALA A 71 5.55 -7.48 7.89
C ALA A 71 5.75 -9.00 7.79
N THR A 72 4.90 -9.64 6.99
CA THR A 72 5.01 -11.06 6.63
C THR A 72 4.80 -11.21 5.14
N SER A 73 5.61 -12.05 4.50
CA SER A 73 5.54 -12.30 3.06
C SER A 73 5.43 -13.79 2.75
N LEU A 74 4.77 -14.11 1.65
CA LEU A 74 4.91 -15.41 0.99
C LEU A 74 5.84 -15.25 -0.21
N PHE A 75 6.77 -16.18 -0.38
CA PHE A 75 7.81 -16.11 -1.40
C PHE A 75 7.59 -17.16 -2.48
N HIS A 76 8.00 -16.83 -3.70
CA HIS A 76 8.03 -17.78 -4.80
C HIS A 76 9.10 -18.86 -4.48
N PRO A 77 8.78 -20.16 -4.55
CA PRO A 77 9.67 -21.21 -4.08
C PRO A 77 10.99 -21.30 -4.86
N GLU A 78 10.96 -20.98 -6.17
CA GLU A 78 12.15 -21.04 -7.02
C GLU A 78 12.93 -19.71 -7.07
N THR A 79 12.27 -18.60 -7.41
CA THR A 79 12.95 -17.31 -7.58
C THR A 79 13.25 -16.60 -6.26
N GLY A 80 12.55 -16.93 -5.16
CA GLY A 80 12.70 -16.25 -3.87
C GLY A 80 12.10 -14.84 -3.82
N CYS A 81 11.49 -14.32 -4.90
CA CYS A 81 10.74 -13.06 -4.87
C CYS A 81 9.54 -13.15 -3.93
N ASP A 82 9.25 -12.08 -3.20
CA ASP A 82 7.99 -11.98 -2.48
C ASP A 82 6.82 -11.90 -3.47
N MET A 83 5.86 -12.80 -3.31
CA MET A 83 4.67 -12.86 -4.14
C MET A 83 3.52 -12.04 -3.56
N GLN A 84 3.49 -11.94 -2.23
CA GLN A 84 2.55 -11.10 -1.51
C GLN A 84 3.11 -10.79 -0.13
N SER A 85 2.72 -9.63 0.39
CA SER A 85 3.16 -9.10 1.67
C SER A 85 2.03 -8.35 2.35
N SER A 86 1.84 -8.67 3.62
CA SER A 86 0.99 -7.91 4.53
C SER A 86 1.89 -7.14 5.49
N MET A 87 1.58 -5.86 5.70
CA MET A 87 2.39 -4.95 6.51
C MET A 87 1.50 -4.15 7.46
N THR A 88 1.97 -3.94 8.69
CA THR A 88 1.39 -3.01 9.65
C THR A 88 2.40 -1.94 9.98
N PHE A 89 2.07 -0.68 9.71
CA PHE A 89 2.88 0.48 10.11
C PHE A 89 2.28 1.06 11.38
N VAL A 90 3.12 1.30 12.39
CA VAL A 90 2.68 1.76 13.71
C VAL A 90 3.17 3.18 13.96
N TYR A 91 2.25 4.04 14.41
CA TYR A 91 2.48 5.42 14.82
C TYR A 91 1.99 5.62 16.26
N ASP A 92 2.27 6.77 16.88
CA ASP A 92 1.82 7.04 18.25
C ASP A 92 0.29 7.09 18.39
N HIS A 93 -0.39 7.59 17.36
CA HIS A 93 -1.82 7.88 17.36
C HIS A 93 -2.57 7.17 16.22
N ALA A 94 -1.87 6.34 15.42
CA ALA A 94 -2.45 5.71 14.25
C ALA A 94 -1.82 4.36 13.92
N GLN A 95 -2.54 3.55 13.15
CA GLN A 95 -2.01 2.36 12.51
C GLN A 95 -2.35 2.34 11.02
N ALA A 96 -1.51 1.75 10.20
CA ALA A 96 -1.84 1.46 8.81
C ALA A 96 -1.67 -0.01 8.51
N VAL A 97 -2.67 -0.64 7.89
CA VAL A 97 -2.63 -2.03 7.41
C VAL A 97 -2.58 -2.02 5.90
N LEU A 98 -1.45 -2.51 5.37
CA LEU A 98 -1.11 -2.44 3.97
C LEU A 98 -0.97 -3.85 3.39
N TYR A 99 -1.36 -4.00 2.13
CA TYR A 99 -1.20 -5.26 1.41
C TYR A 99 -0.70 -5.03 -0.01
N SER A 100 0.23 -5.88 -0.45
CA SER A 100 0.67 -5.93 -1.84
C SER A 100 0.78 -7.37 -2.30
N GLY A 101 0.35 -7.68 -3.52
CA GLY A 101 0.43 -9.06 -4.00
C GLY A 101 0.21 -9.28 -5.49
N PHE A 102 0.80 -10.36 -5.99
CA PHE A 102 0.68 -10.85 -7.35
C PHE A 102 -0.23 -12.08 -7.48
N THR A 103 -0.79 -12.56 -6.37
CA THR A 103 -1.54 -13.83 -6.31
C THR A 103 -3.05 -13.64 -6.46
N THR A 104 -3.56 -12.44 -6.17
CA THR A 104 -4.98 -12.17 -5.99
C THR A 104 -5.35 -10.85 -6.66
N ASN A 105 -6.53 -10.76 -7.29
CA ASN A 105 -7.10 -9.47 -7.67
C ASN A 105 -7.86 -8.90 -6.48
N SER A 106 -7.40 -7.77 -5.96
CA SER A 106 -8.11 -7.03 -4.93
C SER A 106 -8.93 -5.90 -5.56
N ASP A 107 -9.71 -5.21 -4.71
CA ASP A 107 -10.39 -4.00 -5.14
C ASP A 107 -9.45 -2.80 -5.30
N MET A 108 -8.17 -2.91 -4.91
CA MET A 108 -7.14 -1.87 -5.07
C MET A 108 -7.64 -0.51 -4.58
N VAL A 109 -8.05 -0.46 -3.31
CA VAL A 109 -8.61 0.73 -2.67
C VAL A 109 -7.68 1.25 -1.59
N ALA A 110 -7.77 2.54 -1.30
CA ALA A 110 -7.16 3.14 -0.12
C ALA A 110 -8.24 3.82 0.72
N LYS A 111 -8.27 3.51 2.00
CA LYS A 111 -9.26 3.98 2.97
C LYS A 111 -8.51 4.69 4.09
N ILE A 112 -8.82 5.97 4.28
CA ILE A 112 -8.18 6.83 5.27
C ILE A 112 -9.26 7.24 6.27
N TYR A 113 -9.08 6.86 7.52
CA TYR A 113 -10.02 7.12 8.60
C TYR A 113 -9.42 8.10 9.58
N GLY A 114 -10.12 9.20 9.81
CA GLY A 114 -9.81 10.16 10.85
C GLY A 114 -10.85 10.13 11.97
N THR A 115 -10.60 10.92 13.01
CA THR A 115 -11.48 11.01 14.19
C THR A 115 -12.87 11.59 13.89
N GLU A 116 -13.01 12.34 12.79
CA GLU A 116 -14.23 13.07 12.45
C GLU A 116 -14.80 12.69 11.07
N GLY A 117 -14.10 11.84 10.30
CA GLY A 117 -14.52 11.48 8.96
C GLY A 117 -13.63 10.44 8.29
N GLN A 118 -13.85 10.24 6.99
CA GLN A 118 -13.11 9.26 6.20
C GLN A 118 -13.02 9.68 4.73
N ILE A 119 -11.93 9.28 4.08
CA ILE A 119 -11.71 9.44 2.64
C ILE A 119 -11.47 8.06 2.03
N PHE A 120 -12.15 7.78 0.92
CA PHE A 120 -11.95 6.58 0.11
C PHE A 120 -11.36 6.98 -1.24
N ILE A 121 -10.24 6.36 -1.59
CA ILE A 121 -9.66 6.44 -2.93
C ILE A 121 -9.98 5.12 -3.62
N ASP A 122 -10.82 5.21 -4.65
CA ASP A 122 -11.30 4.07 -5.43
C ASP A 122 -10.18 3.44 -6.28
N LYS A 123 -10.58 2.43 -7.07
CA LYS A 123 -9.71 1.62 -7.92
C LYS A 123 -8.65 2.44 -8.65
N ILE A 124 -7.44 1.87 -8.68
CA ILE A 124 -6.29 2.42 -9.43
C ILE A 124 -5.80 3.77 -8.88
N TRP A 125 -5.91 3.97 -7.57
CA TRP A 125 -5.36 5.16 -6.91
C TRP A 125 -3.83 5.32 -7.08
N HIS A 126 -3.12 4.27 -7.52
CA HIS A 126 -1.70 4.33 -7.88
C HIS A 126 -1.44 4.97 -9.25
N MET A 127 -2.38 4.91 -10.21
CA MET A 127 -2.29 5.58 -11.53
C MET A 127 -3.06 6.88 -11.58
N THR A 128 -3.88 7.18 -10.56
CA THR A 128 -4.28 8.55 -10.36
C THR A 128 -3.01 9.30 -10.08
#